data_AF-A0A2M6P1X2-F1
#
_entry.id   AF-A0A2M6P1X2-F1
#
_cell.length_a   1.000
_cell.length_b   1.000
_cell.length_c   1.000
_cell.angle_alpha   90.00
_cell.angle_beta   90.00
_cell.angle_gamma   90.00
#
_symmetry.space_group_name_H-M   'P 1'
#
loop_
_entity.id
_entity.type
_entity.pdbx_description
1 polymer ?
#
loop_
_entity_poly.entity_id
_entity_poly.type
_entity_poly.pdbx_seq_one_letter_code
_entity_poly.pdbx_strand_id
1 'polypeptide(L)'
;MKLKLKSDYKPAGDQPNAINGLVDGIKKGYGKQTLLGVTGSGKTFTVANVIEQTQLPTLVIAHNKTLAAQLCNEFREFFPNNAVEYFVSYYDYYQPEAYISSSDTYIEKEAQVNNEIDRLRHACTQALLTRKDVIIVASVSAIYGLGSPKEYEQIVLHLRKGDVLDRRGMMEHLISMQFTRTTTDLTRGNFRMRGQVFEIMPVNEERIYRFEISKHIDHIELIDPVTRKIIHPDLEDAWFFPAKHYVASPEAREQAVGRIEAELKTQLALFKKQGKVLEHERLKRRVKHDVELIKNIGYCNGIENYSRLFEGREEGEPPFTLLDYFHYSSPDFLTVIDESHVTVSQVRAMYKGDRARKESLVEHGFRLPSAKDNRPLQYHEFDERTKKMLYVSATPNEYELGESEQVVEQIVRPTGLVDPEVVIRPITETKENPSQVDDVITEIQAQIKKG
;
A
#
# COMPACT_ATOMS: atom_id res chain seq x y z
N MET A 1 -20.24 4.24 10.35
CA MET A 1 -20.76 3.32 9.32
C MET A 1 -20.37 1.90 9.69
N LYS A 2 -21.12 0.87 9.25
CA LYS A 2 -20.86 -0.55 9.56
C LYS A 2 -20.49 -1.30 8.28
N LEU A 3 -19.57 -2.25 8.38
CA LEU A 3 -19.26 -3.20 7.30
C LEU A 3 -20.48 -4.09 7.08
N LYS A 4 -20.98 -4.17 5.85
CA LYS A 4 -22.20 -4.93 5.53
C LYS A 4 -21.99 -5.79 4.31
N LEU A 5 -21.96 -7.10 4.53
CA LEU A 5 -21.83 -8.11 3.50
C LEU A 5 -23.13 -8.19 2.69
N LYS A 6 -22.98 -8.24 1.37
CA LYS A 6 -24.04 -8.53 0.42
C LYS A 6 -23.62 -9.75 -0.40
N SER A 7 -24.43 -10.80 -0.35
CA SER A 7 -24.21 -12.02 -1.12
C SER A 7 -25.55 -12.71 -1.37
N ASP A 8 -25.67 -13.38 -2.51
CA ASP A 8 -26.83 -14.19 -2.88
C ASP A 8 -26.75 -15.62 -2.30
N TYR A 9 -25.60 -16.02 -1.78
CA TYR A 9 -25.34 -17.33 -1.19
C TYR A 9 -25.03 -17.24 0.30
N LYS A 10 -25.45 -18.26 1.06
CA LYS A 10 -25.21 -18.40 2.50
C LYS A 10 -23.98 -19.31 2.76
N PRO A 11 -23.28 -19.15 3.89
CA PRO A 11 -22.20 -20.06 4.27
C PRO A 11 -22.64 -21.52 4.23
N ALA A 12 -21.84 -22.38 3.59
CA ALA A 12 -22.12 -23.79 3.39
C ALA A 12 -20.86 -24.65 3.53
N GLY A 13 -21.00 -25.98 3.60
CA GLY A 13 -19.88 -26.87 3.91
C GLY A 13 -19.30 -26.55 5.29
N ASP A 14 -17.98 -26.42 5.38
CA ASP A 14 -17.30 -26.09 6.64
C ASP A 14 -17.30 -24.59 6.98
N GLN A 15 -17.72 -23.73 6.04
CA GLN A 15 -17.66 -22.27 6.22
C GLN A 15 -18.35 -21.79 7.51
N PRO A 16 -19.55 -22.25 7.91
CA PRO A 16 -20.19 -21.78 9.15
C PRO A 16 -19.33 -22.03 10.40
N ASN A 17 -18.73 -23.21 10.50
CA ASN A 17 -17.86 -23.58 11.62
C ASN A 17 -16.56 -22.78 11.58
N ALA A 18 -15.99 -22.60 10.38
CA ALA A 18 -14.77 -21.83 10.21
C ALA A 18 -14.96 -20.36 10.60
N ILE A 19 -16.06 -19.74 10.13
CA ILE A 19 -16.43 -18.36 10.47
C ILE A 19 -16.59 -18.22 11.99
N ASN A 20 -17.37 -19.10 12.62
CA ASN A 20 -17.61 -19.03 14.07
C ASN A 20 -16.32 -19.20 14.87
N GLY A 21 -15.48 -20.18 14.51
CA GLY A 21 -14.20 -20.43 15.18
C GLY A 21 -13.27 -19.22 15.13
N LEU A 22 -13.12 -18.61 13.94
CA LEU A 22 -12.27 -17.42 13.76
C LEU A 22 -12.82 -16.19 14.49
N VAL A 23 -14.13 -15.93 14.40
CA VAL A 23 -14.79 -14.82 15.08
C VAL A 23 -14.67 -14.96 16.60
N ASP A 24 -14.87 -16.17 17.13
CA ASP A 24 -14.73 -16.44 18.55
C ASP A 24 -13.29 -16.27 19.04
N GLY A 25 -12.30 -16.68 18.23
CA GLY A 25 -10.89 -16.40 18.53
C GLY A 25 -10.60 -14.91 18.64
N ILE A 26 -11.10 -14.11 17.68
CA ILE A 26 -10.91 -12.64 17.70
C ILE A 26 -11.60 -12.04 18.94
N LYS A 27 -12.79 -12.50 19.31
CA LYS A 27 -13.52 -12.04 20.50
C LYS A 27 -12.84 -12.43 21.81
N LYS A 28 -12.17 -13.60 21.86
CA LYS A 28 -11.34 -14.03 23.00
C LYS A 28 -10.04 -13.23 23.13
N GLY A 29 -9.72 -12.42 22.14
CA GLY A 29 -8.49 -11.63 22.11
C GLY A 29 -7.29 -12.38 21.54
N TYR A 30 -7.52 -13.47 20.76
CA TYR A 30 -6.44 -14.15 20.08
C TYR A 30 -5.76 -13.21 19.08
N GLY A 31 -4.44 -13.15 19.19
CA GLY A 31 -3.60 -12.34 18.34
C GLY A 31 -3.48 -12.92 16.95
N LYS A 32 -3.04 -14.18 16.83
CA LYS A 32 -2.77 -14.82 15.54
C LYS A 32 -3.55 -16.10 15.39
N GLN A 33 -4.13 -16.30 14.21
CA GLN A 33 -4.94 -17.46 13.88
C GLN A 33 -4.67 -17.91 12.44
N THR A 34 -4.86 -19.19 12.16
CA THR A 34 -4.73 -19.73 10.80
C THR A 34 -6.05 -20.33 10.33
N LEU A 35 -6.51 -19.92 9.15
CA LEU A 35 -7.52 -20.61 8.37
C LEU A 35 -6.80 -21.57 7.40
N LEU A 36 -6.84 -22.86 7.72
CA LEU A 36 -6.40 -23.94 6.84
C LEU A 36 -7.55 -24.28 5.89
N GLY A 37 -7.55 -23.66 4.70
CA GLY A 37 -8.64 -23.77 3.75
C GLY A 37 -8.21 -24.33 2.40
N VAL A 38 -8.79 -25.46 1.98
CA VAL A 38 -8.46 -26.07 0.69
C VAL A 38 -8.87 -25.17 -0.48
N THR A 39 -8.22 -25.30 -1.63
CA THR A 39 -8.55 -24.54 -2.84
C THR A 39 -9.99 -24.82 -3.28
N GLY A 40 -10.75 -23.77 -3.62
CA GLY A 40 -12.16 -23.88 -4.01
C GLY A 40 -13.15 -23.99 -2.85
N SER A 41 -12.69 -23.91 -1.59
CA SER A 41 -13.59 -23.93 -0.42
C SER A 41 -14.28 -22.58 -0.13
N GLY A 42 -13.95 -21.52 -0.88
CA GLY A 42 -14.52 -20.17 -0.67
C GLY A 42 -13.88 -19.41 0.49
N LYS A 43 -12.55 -19.41 0.58
CA LYS A 43 -11.79 -18.72 1.64
C LYS A 43 -12.12 -17.23 1.74
N THR A 44 -12.17 -16.51 0.62
CA THR A 44 -12.51 -15.08 0.61
C THR A 44 -13.88 -14.80 1.22
N PHE A 45 -14.88 -15.62 0.90
CA PHE A 45 -16.24 -15.45 1.44
C PHE A 45 -16.28 -15.69 2.95
N THR A 46 -15.52 -16.67 3.45
CA THR A 46 -15.34 -16.92 4.89
C THR A 46 -14.68 -15.72 5.57
N VAL A 47 -13.60 -15.18 5.01
CA VAL A 47 -12.95 -13.96 5.52
C VAL A 47 -13.92 -12.78 5.50
N ALA A 48 -14.71 -12.59 4.45
CA ALA A 48 -15.71 -11.53 4.37
C ALA A 48 -16.76 -11.63 5.50
N ASN A 49 -17.23 -12.83 5.83
CA ASN A 49 -18.11 -13.04 6.98
C ASN A 49 -17.43 -12.71 8.31
N VAL A 50 -16.15 -13.06 8.49
CA VAL A 50 -15.37 -12.70 9.69
C VAL A 50 -15.25 -11.17 9.80
N ILE A 51 -14.97 -10.48 8.70
CA ILE A 51 -14.87 -9.01 8.65
C ILE A 51 -16.21 -8.37 9.04
N GLU A 52 -17.33 -8.83 8.46
CA GLU A 52 -18.66 -8.33 8.84
C GLU A 52 -18.97 -8.59 10.32
N GLN A 53 -18.66 -9.75 10.87
CA GLN A 53 -19.02 -10.05 12.27
C GLN A 53 -18.14 -9.32 13.29
N THR A 54 -16.89 -9.03 12.95
CA THR A 54 -15.95 -8.35 13.84
C THR A 54 -16.00 -6.83 13.71
N GLN A 55 -16.46 -6.30 12.58
CA GLN A 55 -16.55 -4.86 12.29
C GLN A 55 -15.20 -4.13 12.40
N LEU A 56 -14.09 -4.85 12.26
CA LEU A 56 -12.75 -4.26 12.28
C LEU A 56 -12.40 -3.71 10.89
N PRO A 57 -11.78 -2.51 10.80
CA PRO A 57 -11.05 -2.14 9.60
C PRO A 57 -10.08 -3.27 9.24
N THR A 58 -9.94 -3.59 7.97
CA THR A 58 -9.20 -4.79 7.57
C THR A 58 -8.16 -4.48 6.50
N LEU A 59 -6.93 -4.93 6.72
CA LEU A 59 -5.86 -4.96 5.73
C LEU A 59 -5.71 -6.39 5.23
N VAL A 60 -5.90 -6.62 3.93
CA VAL A 60 -5.64 -7.91 3.27
C VAL A 60 -4.36 -7.79 2.47
N ILE A 61 -3.36 -8.63 2.76
CA ILE A 61 -2.06 -8.62 2.07
C ILE A 61 -1.96 -9.85 1.16
N ALA A 62 -1.70 -9.63 -0.12
CA ALA A 62 -1.42 -10.67 -1.11
C ALA A 62 0.00 -10.54 -1.68
N HIS A 63 0.62 -11.68 -2.03
CA HIS A 63 2.01 -11.70 -2.50
C HIS A 63 2.22 -11.17 -3.93
N ASN A 64 1.15 -11.02 -4.72
CA ASN A 64 1.23 -10.55 -6.11
C ASN A 64 0.06 -9.63 -6.49
N LYS A 65 0.26 -8.78 -7.52
CA LYS A 65 -0.73 -7.77 -7.96
C LYS A 65 -2.00 -8.40 -8.55
N THR A 66 -1.90 -9.54 -9.23
CA THR A 66 -3.04 -10.21 -9.88
C THR A 66 -4.02 -10.70 -8.83
N LEU A 67 -3.53 -11.42 -7.82
CA LEU A 67 -4.31 -11.93 -6.71
C LEU A 67 -4.89 -10.78 -5.86
N ALA A 68 -4.09 -9.73 -5.60
CA ALA A 68 -4.57 -8.54 -4.92
C ALA A 68 -5.75 -7.89 -5.68
N ALA A 69 -5.68 -7.79 -7.02
CA ALA A 69 -6.76 -7.24 -7.82
C ALA A 69 -8.01 -8.14 -7.81
N GLN A 70 -7.84 -9.46 -7.89
CA GLN A 70 -8.94 -10.43 -7.77
C GLN A 70 -9.65 -10.30 -6.43
N LEU A 71 -8.91 -10.35 -5.33
CA LEU A 71 -9.45 -10.19 -3.97
C LEU A 71 -10.15 -8.84 -3.80
N CYS A 72 -9.56 -7.76 -4.32
CA CYS A 72 -10.19 -6.42 -4.24
C CYS A 72 -11.54 -6.38 -4.95
N ASN A 73 -11.65 -7.00 -6.12
CA ASN A 73 -12.92 -7.08 -6.85
C ASN A 73 -13.93 -7.98 -6.12
N GLU A 74 -13.53 -9.13 -5.60
CA GLU A 74 -14.39 -10.00 -4.77
C GLU A 74 -14.91 -9.23 -3.54
N PHE A 75 -14.03 -8.53 -2.81
CA PHE A 75 -14.45 -7.71 -1.67
C PHE A 75 -15.36 -6.55 -2.06
N ARG A 76 -15.20 -5.94 -3.24
CA ARG A 76 -16.12 -4.90 -3.74
C ARG A 76 -17.51 -5.45 -4.03
N GLU A 77 -17.59 -6.67 -4.57
CA GLU A 77 -18.86 -7.36 -4.77
C GLU A 77 -19.52 -7.70 -3.42
N PHE A 78 -18.73 -8.15 -2.45
CA PHE A 78 -19.19 -8.46 -1.10
C PHE A 78 -19.59 -7.23 -0.28
N PHE A 79 -18.91 -6.09 -0.44
CA PHE A 79 -19.11 -4.88 0.35
C PHE A 79 -19.35 -3.64 -0.53
N PRO A 80 -20.40 -3.63 -1.37
CA PRO A 80 -20.59 -2.58 -2.39
C PRO A 80 -20.89 -1.18 -1.82
N ASN A 81 -21.24 -1.11 -0.52
CA ASN A 81 -21.56 0.14 0.17
C ASN A 81 -20.45 0.58 1.15
N ASN A 82 -19.36 -0.18 1.28
CA ASN A 82 -18.24 0.14 2.16
C ASN A 82 -17.01 0.57 1.35
N ALA A 83 -15.97 1.08 2.00
CA ALA A 83 -14.72 1.42 1.31
C ALA A 83 -13.87 0.18 1.11
N VAL A 84 -13.85 -0.34 -0.12
CA VAL A 84 -12.95 -1.43 -0.53
C VAL A 84 -11.91 -0.87 -1.49
N GLU A 85 -10.71 -0.64 -0.95
CA GLU A 85 -9.65 0.10 -1.61
C GLU A 85 -8.46 -0.78 -1.98
N TYR A 86 -7.67 -0.32 -2.95
CA TYR A 86 -6.59 -1.09 -3.57
C TYR A 86 -5.23 -0.41 -3.41
N PHE A 87 -4.31 -1.05 -2.70
CA PHE A 87 -3.01 -0.47 -2.35
C PHE A 87 -1.82 -1.31 -2.82
N VAL A 88 -1.36 -1.06 -4.04
CA VAL A 88 -0.16 -1.71 -4.60
C VAL A 88 0.87 -0.69 -5.06
N SER A 89 2.03 -1.15 -5.50
CA SER A 89 3.01 -0.28 -6.15
C SER A 89 2.39 0.38 -7.38
N TYR A 90 2.37 1.71 -7.36
CA TYR A 90 1.99 2.59 -8.46
C TYR A 90 2.99 2.67 -9.61
N TYR A 91 4.07 1.87 -9.58
CA TYR A 91 4.96 1.79 -10.72
C TYR A 91 4.52 0.69 -11.68
N ASP A 92 4.34 1.04 -12.95
CA ASP A 92 4.20 0.09 -14.07
C ASP A 92 5.56 -0.53 -14.38
N TYR A 93 6.60 0.30 -14.39
CA TYR A 93 7.99 -0.09 -14.49
C TYR A 93 8.80 0.59 -13.39
N TYR A 94 9.67 -0.16 -12.73
CA TYR A 94 10.55 0.36 -11.69
C TYR A 94 11.90 -0.35 -11.72
N GLN A 95 12.94 0.41 -12.02
CA GLN A 95 14.32 0.03 -11.85
C GLN A 95 14.90 0.80 -10.66
N PRO A 96 15.29 0.12 -9.57
CA PRO A 96 15.91 0.80 -8.44
C PRO A 96 17.31 1.29 -8.80
N GLU A 97 17.73 2.38 -8.16
CA GLU A 97 19.14 2.77 -8.15
C GLU A 97 20.00 1.66 -7.55
N ALA A 98 21.09 1.26 -8.20
CA ALA A 98 21.97 0.22 -7.70
C ALA A 98 23.40 0.43 -8.18
N TYR A 99 24.35 -0.16 -7.46
CA TYR A 99 25.74 -0.23 -7.86
C TYR A 99 26.24 -1.68 -7.75
N ILE A 100 26.73 -2.20 -8.87
CA ILE A 100 27.28 -3.56 -8.99
C ILE A 100 28.80 -3.45 -8.97
N SER A 101 29.40 -3.79 -7.83
CA SER A 101 30.84 -3.65 -7.61
C SER A 101 31.67 -4.56 -8.53
N SER A 102 31.18 -5.75 -8.87
CA SER A 102 31.91 -6.71 -9.73
C SER A 102 32.13 -6.21 -11.16
N SER A 103 31.29 -5.31 -11.65
CA SER A 103 31.36 -4.75 -13.01
C SER A 103 31.53 -3.23 -13.04
N ASP A 104 31.77 -2.60 -11.88
CA ASP A 104 31.82 -1.15 -11.69
C ASP A 104 30.65 -0.42 -12.39
N THR A 105 29.45 -0.99 -12.31
CA THR A 105 28.28 -0.50 -13.04
C THR A 105 27.32 0.21 -12.10
N TYR A 106 27.11 1.50 -12.33
CA TYR A 106 26.05 2.27 -11.70
C TYR A 106 24.78 2.22 -12.55
N ILE A 107 23.69 1.82 -11.92
CA ILE A 107 22.36 1.72 -12.53
C ILE A 107 21.52 2.88 -12.01
N GLU A 108 21.07 3.74 -12.93
CA GLU A 108 20.18 4.84 -12.59
C GLU A 108 18.77 4.37 -12.25
N LYS A 109 18.11 5.13 -11.38
CA LYS A 109 16.70 4.93 -11.07
C LYS A 109 15.88 5.33 -12.30
N GLU A 110 15.05 4.41 -12.76
CA GLU A 110 14.06 4.66 -13.80
C GLU A 110 12.70 4.18 -13.31
N ALA A 111 11.66 4.98 -13.47
CA ALA A 111 10.34 4.62 -12.98
C ALA A 111 9.25 5.24 -13.85
N GLN A 112 8.22 4.45 -14.14
CA GLN A 112 7.01 4.89 -14.80
C GLN A 112 5.85 4.76 -13.82
N VAL A 113 5.21 5.89 -13.49
CA VAL A 113 4.09 5.94 -12.56
C VAL A 113 2.77 5.69 -13.31
N ASN A 114 1.96 4.81 -12.74
CA ASN A 114 0.58 4.58 -13.10
C ASN A 114 -0.33 5.51 -12.28
N ASN A 115 -0.85 6.53 -12.94
CA ASN A 115 -1.70 7.54 -12.29
C ASN A 115 -2.98 6.96 -11.70
N GLU A 116 -3.49 5.85 -12.24
CA GLU A 116 -4.70 5.21 -11.71
C GLU A 116 -4.43 4.45 -10.42
N ILE A 117 -3.30 3.76 -10.33
CA ILE A 117 -2.88 3.13 -9.07
C ILE A 117 -2.53 4.19 -8.03
N ASP A 118 -1.89 5.30 -8.42
CA ASP A 118 -1.61 6.41 -7.48
C ASP A 118 -2.88 7.00 -6.89
N ARG A 119 -3.91 7.21 -7.72
CA ARG A 119 -5.26 7.62 -7.28
C ARG A 119 -5.83 6.64 -6.25
N LEU A 120 -5.76 5.33 -6.53
CA LEU A 120 -6.28 4.30 -5.62
C LEU A 120 -5.51 4.26 -4.29
N ARG A 121 -4.19 4.53 -4.30
CA ARG A 121 -3.39 4.67 -3.07
C ARG A 121 -3.82 5.87 -2.23
N HIS A 122 -4.11 7.00 -2.86
CA HIS A 122 -4.68 8.15 -2.18
C HIS A 122 -6.07 7.82 -1.60
N ALA A 123 -6.92 7.10 -2.35
CA ALA A 123 -8.23 6.67 -1.82
C ALA A 123 -8.09 5.80 -0.55
N CYS A 124 -7.08 4.94 -0.48
CA CYS A 124 -6.79 4.12 0.70
C CYS A 124 -6.50 4.94 1.97
N THR A 125 -5.52 5.85 1.90
CA THR A 125 -5.09 6.65 3.07
C THR A 125 -6.20 7.60 3.52
N GLN A 126 -6.94 8.16 2.58
CA GLN A 126 -8.10 9.00 2.87
C GLN A 126 -9.27 8.23 3.48
N ALA A 127 -9.57 7.03 2.98
CA ALA A 127 -10.62 6.19 3.55
C ALA A 127 -10.35 5.90 5.02
N LEU A 128 -9.10 5.58 5.39
CA LEU A 128 -8.71 5.38 6.79
C LEU A 128 -8.91 6.64 7.64
N LEU A 129 -8.65 7.83 7.11
CA LEU A 129 -8.80 9.08 7.86
C LEU A 129 -10.25 9.56 7.99
N THR A 130 -11.15 9.10 7.11
CA THR A 130 -12.52 9.64 7.02
C THR A 130 -13.61 8.68 7.47
N ARG A 131 -13.34 7.37 7.50
CA ARG A 131 -14.35 6.34 7.80
C ARG A 131 -13.75 5.11 8.48
N LYS A 132 -14.63 4.33 9.13
CA LYS A 132 -14.24 3.14 9.92
C LYS A 132 -14.50 1.81 9.21
N ASP A 133 -15.37 1.80 8.21
CA ASP A 133 -15.77 0.62 7.45
C ASP A 133 -14.91 0.48 6.19
N VAL A 134 -13.62 0.21 6.42
CA VAL A 134 -12.58 0.18 5.39
C VAL A 134 -11.97 -1.22 5.30
N ILE A 135 -11.88 -1.73 4.07
CA ILE A 135 -11.12 -2.91 3.70
C ILE A 135 -10.09 -2.46 2.67
N ILE A 136 -8.80 -2.65 2.93
CA ILE A 136 -7.74 -2.37 1.96
C ILE A 136 -7.12 -3.67 1.53
N VAL A 137 -7.14 -3.95 0.23
CA VAL A 137 -6.38 -5.05 -0.36
C VAL A 137 -5.07 -4.50 -0.89
N ALA A 138 -3.97 -5.01 -0.35
CA ALA A 138 -2.64 -4.49 -0.59
C ALA A 138 -1.65 -5.58 -1.04
N SER A 139 -0.59 -5.15 -1.72
CA SER A 139 0.63 -5.96 -1.80
C SER A 139 1.57 -5.64 -0.65
N VAL A 140 2.79 -6.20 -0.66
CA VAL A 140 3.89 -5.76 0.23
C VAL A 140 4.21 -4.27 0.12
N SER A 141 3.61 -3.51 -0.81
CA SER A 141 3.67 -2.06 -0.76
C SER A 141 3.14 -1.47 0.56
N ALA A 142 2.28 -2.19 1.30
CA ALA A 142 1.76 -1.75 2.59
C ALA A 142 2.85 -1.50 3.65
N ILE A 143 4.00 -2.18 3.55
CA ILE A 143 5.12 -2.06 4.49
C ILE A 143 6.21 -1.08 4.02
N TYR A 144 5.98 -0.36 2.92
CA TYR A 144 6.89 0.67 2.43
C TYR A 144 6.52 2.06 2.96
N GLY A 145 7.53 2.93 3.02
CA GLY A 145 7.41 4.28 3.53
C GLY A 145 6.27 5.10 2.89
N LEU A 146 5.47 5.72 3.75
CA LEU A 146 4.53 6.80 3.49
C LEU A 146 4.87 7.99 4.40
N GLY A 147 4.29 9.16 4.11
CA GLY A 147 4.33 10.28 5.05
C GLY A 147 3.59 9.96 6.35
N SER A 148 3.86 10.73 7.40
CA SER A 148 3.19 10.60 8.69
C SER A 148 1.67 10.79 8.55
N PRO A 149 0.82 9.89 9.09
CA PRO A 149 -0.64 10.06 9.03
C PRO A 149 -1.10 11.35 9.72
N LYS A 150 -0.42 11.73 10.81
CA LYS A 150 -0.71 12.97 11.56
C LYS A 150 -0.38 14.22 10.73
N GLU A 151 0.79 14.26 10.10
CA GLU A 151 1.15 15.38 9.22
C GLU A 151 0.25 15.43 7.99
N TYR A 152 -0.07 14.25 7.43
CA TYR A 152 -0.98 14.13 6.31
C TYR A 152 -2.37 14.70 6.64
N GLU A 153 -2.91 14.39 7.82
CA GLU A 153 -4.19 14.92 8.32
C GLU A 153 -4.14 16.43 8.60
N GLN A 154 -3.05 16.95 9.19
CA GLN A 154 -2.92 18.37 9.52
C GLN A 154 -2.96 19.30 8.31
N ILE A 155 -2.57 18.81 7.14
CA ILE A 155 -2.51 19.59 5.90
C ILE A 155 -3.85 19.50 5.13
N VAL A 156 -4.77 18.62 5.55
CA VAL A 156 -6.08 18.42 4.90
C VAL A 156 -6.90 19.70 4.95
N LEU A 157 -7.47 20.07 3.81
CA LEU A 157 -8.40 21.18 3.70
C LEU A 157 -9.82 20.65 3.84
N HIS A 158 -10.50 21.00 4.93
CA HIS A 158 -11.93 20.74 5.13
C HIS A 158 -12.72 21.99 4.78
N LEU A 159 -13.63 21.89 3.81
CA LEU A 159 -14.55 22.96 3.44
C LEU A 159 -15.98 22.53 3.76
N ARG A 160 -16.71 23.36 4.51
CA ARG A 160 -18.12 23.12 4.86
C ARG A 160 -19.01 24.24 4.34
N LYS A 161 -20.26 23.90 4.07
CA LYS A 161 -21.29 24.88 3.75
C LYS A 161 -21.40 25.89 4.91
N GLY A 162 -21.40 27.18 4.58
CA GLY A 162 -21.41 28.29 5.54
C GLY A 162 -20.04 28.83 5.96
N ASP A 163 -18.93 28.16 5.61
CA ASP A 163 -17.59 28.65 5.96
C ASP A 163 -17.28 29.98 5.28
N VAL A 164 -16.64 30.91 6.02
CA VAL A 164 -16.09 32.15 5.45
C VAL A 164 -14.81 31.79 4.71
N LEU A 165 -14.76 32.08 3.42
CA LEU A 165 -13.65 31.65 2.59
C LEU A 165 -12.66 32.80 2.30
N ASP A 166 -11.49 32.77 2.94
CA ASP A 166 -10.35 33.58 2.47
C ASP A 166 -9.80 32.97 1.18
N ARG A 167 -10.20 33.55 0.05
CA ARG A 167 -9.80 33.09 -1.28
C ARG A 167 -8.28 33.02 -1.44
N ARG A 168 -7.54 33.99 -0.89
CA ARG A 168 -6.08 34.03 -1.06
C ARG A 168 -5.42 32.95 -0.20
N GLY A 169 -5.78 32.90 1.09
CA GLY A 169 -5.29 31.87 2.00
C GLY A 169 -5.60 30.45 1.52
N MET A 170 -6.82 30.20 1.01
CA MET A 170 -7.18 28.89 0.44
C MET A 170 -6.31 28.53 -0.77
N MET A 171 -6.07 29.47 -1.70
CA MET A 171 -5.20 29.20 -2.84
C MET A 171 -3.76 28.89 -2.42
N GLU A 172 -3.23 29.64 -1.47
CA GLU A 172 -1.89 29.41 -0.91
C GLU A 172 -1.81 28.03 -0.22
N HIS A 173 -2.86 27.65 0.52
CA HIS A 173 -2.97 26.33 1.15
C HIS A 173 -3.07 25.20 0.13
N LEU A 174 -3.87 25.34 -0.94
CA LEU A 174 -3.94 24.34 -2.01
C LEU A 174 -2.60 24.18 -2.75
N ILE A 175 -1.86 25.27 -2.97
CA ILE A 175 -0.52 25.22 -3.56
C ILE A 175 0.46 24.51 -2.61
N SER A 176 0.40 24.77 -1.30
CA SER A 176 1.23 24.07 -0.32
C SER A 176 0.93 22.56 -0.30
N MET A 177 -0.34 22.18 -0.47
CA MET A 177 -0.84 20.83 -0.69
C MET A 177 -0.46 20.20 -2.05
N GLN A 178 0.36 20.88 -2.87
CA GLN A 178 0.82 20.43 -4.18
C GLN A 178 -0.27 20.38 -5.27
N PHE A 179 -1.38 21.10 -5.10
CA PHE A 179 -2.34 21.29 -6.19
C PHE A 179 -1.86 22.36 -7.17
N THR A 180 -2.21 22.18 -8.45
CA THR A 180 -1.88 23.15 -9.49
C THR A 180 -3.09 23.99 -9.89
N ARG A 181 -2.93 25.31 -9.92
CA ARG A 181 -3.97 26.20 -10.43
C ARG A 181 -4.00 26.15 -11.95
N THR A 182 -5.18 25.96 -12.53
CA THR A 182 -5.37 26.01 -13.99
C THR A 182 -6.45 27.01 -14.39
N THR A 183 -6.40 27.49 -15.63
CA THR A 183 -7.47 28.26 -16.27
C THR A 183 -8.26 27.41 -17.28
N THR A 184 -7.76 26.23 -17.65
CA THR A 184 -8.32 25.32 -18.64
C THR A 184 -9.21 24.25 -17.97
N ASP A 185 -9.31 23.07 -18.58
CA ASP A 185 -10.02 21.94 -18.04
C ASP A 185 -9.37 21.41 -16.76
N LEU A 186 -10.22 20.93 -15.85
CA LEU A 186 -9.78 20.38 -14.59
C LEU A 186 -9.40 18.91 -14.79
N THR A 187 -8.16 18.61 -14.46
CA THR A 187 -7.65 17.25 -14.29
C THR A 187 -7.34 17.02 -12.81
N ARG A 188 -7.06 15.77 -12.43
CA ARG A 188 -6.73 15.40 -11.04
C ARG A 188 -5.61 16.28 -10.49
N GLY A 189 -5.77 16.72 -9.23
CA GLY A 189 -4.79 17.58 -8.56
C GLY A 189 -4.81 19.04 -9.02
N ASN A 190 -5.79 19.43 -9.83
CA ASN A 190 -5.95 20.82 -10.28
C ASN A 190 -7.17 21.48 -9.64
N PHE A 191 -7.08 22.80 -9.52
CA PHE A 191 -8.20 23.65 -9.14
C PHE A 191 -8.25 24.92 -9.97
N ARG A 192 -9.42 25.55 -10.00
CA ARG A 192 -9.63 26.84 -10.65
C ARG A 192 -10.67 27.65 -9.90
N MET A 193 -10.59 28.97 -10.06
CA MET A 193 -11.56 29.92 -9.50
C MET A 193 -11.98 30.90 -10.58
N ARG A 194 -13.29 30.97 -10.84
CA ARG A 194 -13.91 31.82 -11.87
C ARG A 194 -15.04 32.62 -11.23
N GLY A 195 -14.80 33.90 -10.95
CA GLY A 195 -15.78 34.77 -10.31
C GLY A 195 -16.12 34.29 -8.89
N GLN A 196 -17.35 33.82 -8.69
CA GLN A 196 -17.86 33.27 -7.43
C GLN A 196 -17.79 31.74 -7.38
N VAL A 197 -17.31 31.09 -8.44
CA VAL A 197 -17.25 29.63 -8.50
C VAL A 197 -15.82 29.18 -8.27
N PHE A 198 -15.64 28.29 -7.29
CA PHE A 198 -14.41 27.53 -7.08
C PHE A 198 -14.67 26.08 -7.47
N GLU A 199 -13.77 25.50 -8.25
CA GLU A 199 -13.84 24.10 -8.65
C GLU A 199 -12.49 23.43 -8.43
N ILE A 200 -12.52 22.20 -7.92
CA ILE A 200 -11.35 21.40 -7.64
C ILE A 200 -11.62 19.94 -7.98
N MET A 201 -10.64 19.29 -8.60
CA MET A 201 -10.66 17.84 -8.80
C MET A 201 -9.58 17.24 -7.89
N PRO A 202 -9.96 16.49 -6.84
CA PRO A 202 -9.02 15.90 -5.92
C PRO A 202 -8.23 14.77 -6.59
N VAL A 203 -7.17 14.29 -5.93
CA VAL A 203 -6.27 13.28 -6.53
C VAL A 203 -6.86 11.86 -6.47
N ASN A 204 -7.77 11.58 -5.53
CA ASN A 204 -8.34 10.26 -5.26
C ASN A 204 -9.55 9.89 -6.12
N GLU A 205 -10.19 10.83 -6.81
CA GLU A 205 -11.36 10.55 -7.64
C GLU A 205 -11.44 11.45 -8.88
N GLU A 206 -12.16 10.97 -9.90
CA GLU A 206 -12.39 11.71 -11.14
C GLU A 206 -13.74 12.44 -11.11
N ARG A 207 -13.91 13.29 -10.09
CA ARG A 207 -15.10 14.12 -9.91
C ARG A 207 -14.70 15.54 -9.58
N ILE A 208 -15.54 16.49 -9.98
CA ILE A 208 -15.31 17.91 -9.68
C ILE A 208 -16.17 18.29 -8.49
N TYR A 209 -15.54 18.76 -7.43
CA TYR A 209 -16.25 19.50 -6.39
C TYR A 209 -16.37 20.96 -6.84
N ARG A 210 -17.60 21.44 -6.91
CA ARG A 210 -17.94 22.82 -7.27
C ARG A 210 -18.52 23.52 -6.06
N PHE A 211 -17.96 24.68 -5.76
CA PHE A 211 -18.34 25.56 -4.66
C PHE A 211 -18.84 26.87 -5.21
N GLU A 212 -20.04 27.27 -4.81
CA GLU A 212 -20.55 28.62 -5.03
C GLU A 212 -20.25 29.48 -3.80
N ILE A 213 -19.55 30.60 -4.02
CA ILE A 213 -18.97 31.43 -2.96
C ILE A 213 -19.40 32.89 -3.12
N SER A 214 -20.22 33.35 -2.20
CA SER A 214 -20.46 34.78 -1.96
C SER A 214 -19.44 35.33 -0.94
N LYS A 215 -19.87 35.55 0.31
CA LYS A 215 -19.03 35.78 1.49
C LYS A 215 -18.75 34.47 2.25
N HIS A 216 -19.66 33.51 2.09
CA HIS A 216 -19.60 32.17 2.65
C HIS A 216 -19.68 31.14 1.51
N ILE A 217 -19.40 29.87 1.80
CA ILE A 217 -19.70 28.76 0.89
C ILE A 217 -21.22 28.53 0.91
N ASP A 218 -21.91 28.86 -0.16
CA ASP A 218 -23.37 28.77 -0.26
C ASP A 218 -23.83 27.37 -0.67
N HIS A 219 -23.13 26.76 -1.64
CA HIS A 219 -23.43 25.43 -2.17
C HIS A 219 -22.14 24.62 -2.41
N ILE A 220 -22.22 23.31 -2.14
CA ILE A 220 -21.19 22.34 -2.50
C ILE A 220 -21.85 21.25 -3.35
N GLU A 221 -21.38 21.11 -4.58
CA GLU A 221 -21.91 20.16 -5.57
C GLU A 221 -20.80 19.21 -6.02
N LEU A 222 -21.17 17.96 -6.29
CA LEU A 222 -20.32 16.97 -6.94
C LEU A 222 -20.75 16.80 -8.39
N ILE A 223 -19.83 16.96 -9.32
CA ILE A 223 -20.14 17.10 -10.75
C ILE A 223 -19.29 16.13 -11.58
N ASP A 224 -19.90 15.55 -12.62
CA ASP A 224 -19.21 14.77 -13.64
C ASP A 224 -18.29 15.65 -14.49
N PRO A 225 -16.99 15.33 -14.62
CA PRO A 225 -16.02 16.23 -15.25
C PRO A 225 -16.26 16.46 -16.74
N VAL A 226 -16.89 15.51 -17.43
CA VAL A 226 -17.10 15.54 -18.89
C VAL A 226 -18.46 16.12 -19.23
N THR A 227 -19.53 15.54 -18.69
CA THR A 227 -20.92 15.90 -18.99
C THR A 227 -21.41 17.12 -18.21
N ARG A 228 -20.71 17.50 -17.13
CA ARG A 228 -21.12 18.54 -16.19
C ARG A 228 -22.45 18.27 -15.50
N LYS A 229 -22.94 17.03 -15.53
CA LYS A 229 -24.12 16.62 -14.79
C LYS A 229 -23.82 16.65 -13.29
N ILE A 230 -24.71 17.25 -12.52
CA ILE A 230 -24.66 17.21 -11.05
C ILE A 230 -24.96 15.78 -10.61
N ILE A 231 -23.97 15.17 -9.95
CA ILE A 231 -24.06 13.83 -9.35
C ILE A 231 -24.67 13.96 -7.95
N HIS A 232 -24.21 14.93 -7.17
CA HIS A 232 -24.75 15.23 -5.84
C HIS A 232 -24.92 16.75 -5.68
N PRO A 233 -26.16 17.26 -5.50
CA PRO A 233 -26.45 18.69 -5.56
C PRO A 233 -26.22 19.45 -4.25
N ASP A 234 -26.23 18.78 -3.09
CA ASP A 234 -26.08 19.46 -1.80
C ASP A 234 -25.25 18.60 -0.85
N LEU A 235 -23.93 18.79 -0.90
CA LEU A 235 -23.02 18.23 0.09
C LEU A 235 -22.89 19.19 1.27
N GLU A 236 -22.88 18.65 2.48
CA GLU A 236 -22.64 19.44 3.70
C GLU A 236 -21.18 19.90 3.79
N ASP A 237 -20.26 19.03 3.34
CA ASP A 237 -18.83 19.27 3.42
C ASP A 237 -18.02 18.52 2.33
N ALA A 238 -16.74 18.87 2.22
CA ALA A 238 -15.77 18.21 1.36
C ALA A 238 -14.36 18.27 1.97
N TRP A 239 -13.64 17.16 1.89
CA TRP A 239 -12.28 17.02 2.41
C TRP A 239 -11.29 16.86 1.25
N PHE A 240 -10.28 17.72 1.21
CA PHE A 240 -9.21 17.69 0.21
C PHE A 240 -7.90 17.34 0.87
N PHE A 241 -7.23 16.31 0.37
CA PHE A 241 -5.97 15.83 0.91
C PHE A 241 -4.81 16.21 0.00
N PRO A 242 -3.57 16.27 0.52
CA PRO A 242 -2.41 16.63 -0.28
C PRO A 242 -2.25 15.76 -1.52
N ALA A 243 -1.89 16.40 -2.64
CA ALA A 243 -1.75 15.76 -3.94
C ALA A 243 -0.54 14.81 -4.03
N LYS A 244 0.30 14.78 -2.99
CA LYS A 244 1.40 13.84 -2.81
C LYS A 244 1.38 13.32 -1.39
N HIS A 245 1.79 12.07 -1.19
CA HIS A 245 1.91 11.45 0.13
C HIS A 245 3.07 12.03 0.97
N TYR A 246 4.03 12.70 0.33
CA TYR A 246 5.14 13.38 0.99
C TYR A 246 5.04 14.89 0.74
N VAL A 247 4.71 15.63 1.79
CA VAL A 247 4.69 17.10 1.77
C VAL A 247 5.45 17.59 3.00
N ALA A 248 6.56 18.30 2.77
CA ALA A 248 7.36 18.89 3.82
C ALA A 248 7.16 20.41 3.89
N SER A 249 6.98 20.95 5.09
CA SER A 249 6.88 22.39 5.30
C SER A 249 8.19 23.11 4.93
N PRO A 250 8.18 24.43 4.64
CA PRO A 250 9.40 25.21 4.45
C PRO A 250 10.39 25.07 5.62
N GLU A 251 9.90 25.08 6.85
CA GLU A 251 10.70 24.96 8.07
C GLU A 251 11.34 23.57 8.19
N ALA A 252 10.56 22.51 7.91
CA ALA A 252 11.06 21.14 7.89
C ALA A 252 12.17 20.97 6.83
N ARG A 253 12.02 21.62 5.67
CA ARG A 253 13.04 21.64 4.61
C ARG A 253 14.35 22.27 5.07
N GLU A 254 14.30 23.43 5.73
CA GLU A 254 15.50 24.11 6.21
C GLU A 254 16.26 23.27 7.24
N GLN A 255 15.54 22.69 8.20
CA GLN A 255 16.11 21.77 9.19
C GLN A 255 16.73 20.52 8.54
N ALA A 256 16.02 19.93 7.57
CA ALA A 256 16.51 18.76 6.84
C ALA A 256 17.83 19.06 6.13
N VAL A 257 17.96 20.21 5.48
CA VAL A 257 19.20 20.59 4.80
C VAL A 257 20.37 20.74 5.79
N GLY A 258 20.14 21.34 6.95
CA GLY A 258 21.16 21.42 8.00
C GLY A 258 21.63 20.03 8.46
N ARG A 259 20.70 19.08 8.62
CA ARG A 259 21.03 17.68 8.96
C ARG A 259 21.78 16.96 7.84
N ILE A 260 21.38 17.15 6.58
CA ILE A 260 22.06 16.58 5.40
C ILE A 260 23.51 17.07 5.33
N GLU A 261 23.74 18.37 5.49
CA GLU A 261 25.09 18.96 5.45
C GLU A 261 25.97 18.47 6.61
N ALA A 262 25.40 18.28 7.80
CA ALA A 262 26.11 17.73 8.96
C ALA A 262 26.50 16.25 8.76
N GLU A 263 25.59 15.41 8.25
CA GLU A 263 25.87 14.00 7.94
C GLU A 263 26.91 13.89 6.82
N LEU A 264 26.80 14.72 5.77
CA LEU A 264 27.79 14.79 4.70
C LEU A 264 29.19 15.08 5.25
N LYS A 265 29.34 16.10 6.09
CA LYS A 265 30.63 16.46 6.69
C LYS A 265 31.26 15.27 7.44
N THR A 266 30.45 14.55 8.21
CA THR A 266 30.87 13.37 8.97
C THR A 266 31.32 12.23 8.04
N GLN A 267 30.51 11.93 7.02
CA GLN A 267 30.81 10.85 6.08
C GLN A 267 32.04 11.14 5.22
N LEU A 268 32.24 12.39 4.79
CA LEU A 268 33.45 12.78 4.04
C LEU A 268 34.72 12.66 4.90
N ALA A 269 34.66 13.01 6.19
CA ALA A 269 35.79 12.82 7.09
C ALA A 269 36.16 11.33 7.24
N LEU A 270 35.15 10.44 7.29
CA LEU A 270 35.35 9.00 7.32
C LEU A 270 36.03 8.48 6.04
N PHE A 271 35.53 8.83 4.86
CA PHE A 271 36.15 8.43 3.59
C PHE A 271 37.57 8.94 3.44
N LYS A 272 37.84 10.18 3.86
CA LYS A 272 39.19 10.74 3.87
C LYS A 272 40.14 9.94 4.77
N LYS A 273 39.68 9.55 5.97
CA LYS A 273 40.45 8.71 6.90
C LYS A 273 40.72 7.31 6.35
N GLN A 274 39.79 6.75 5.56
CA GLN A 274 39.91 5.44 4.93
C GLN A 274 40.68 5.45 3.60
N GLY A 275 41.10 6.61 3.09
CA GLY A 275 41.75 6.72 1.77
C GLY A 275 40.81 6.53 0.57
N LYS A 276 39.49 6.57 0.78
CA LYS A 276 38.44 6.43 -0.25
C LYS A 276 38.20 7.75 -1.00
N VAL A 277 39.17 8.16 -1.83
CA VAL A 277 39.18 9.47 -2.51
C VAL A 277 38.04 9.60 -3.53
N LEU A 278 37.74 8.52 -4.26
CA LEU A 278 36.73 8.53 -5.33
C LEU A 278 35.33 8.64 -4.73
N GLU A 279 35.03 7.81 -3.72
CA GLU A 279 33.77 7.83 -2.97
C GLU A 279 33.55 9.17 -2.28
N HIS A 280 34.62 9.78 -1.74
CA HIS A 280 34.58 11.12 -1.16
C HIS A 280 34.11 12.17 -2.18
N GLU A 281 34.77 12.28 -3.34
CA GLU A 281 34.39 13.29 -4.34
C GLU A 281 33.03 13.01 -4.97
N ARG A 282 32.70 11.72 -5.19
CA ARG A 282 31.39 11.28 -5.70
C ARG A 282 30.25 11.72 -4.77
N LEU A 283 30.35 11.40 -3.48
CA LEU A 283 29.33 11.73 -2.48
C LEU A 283 29.19 13.25 -2.33
N LYS A 284 30.32 13.95 -2.21
CA LYS A 284 30.36 15.41 -2.07
C LYS A 284 29.68 16.12 -3.23
N ARG A 285 29.97 15.73 -4.47
CA ARG A 285 29.39 16.35 -5.67
C ARG A 285 27.88 16.13 -5.71
N ARG A 286 27.43 14.90 -5.48
CA ARG A 286 26.01 14.55 -5.55
C ARG A 286 25.19 15.25 -4.46
N VAL A 287 25.60 15.14 -3.20
CA VAL A 287 24.82 15.71 -2.09
C VAL A 287 24.76 17.24 -2.17
N LYS A 288 25.85 17.91 -2.59
CA LYS A 288 25.82 19.37 -2.80
C LYS A 288 24.81 19.78 -3.87
N HIS A 289 24.80 19.08 -5.01
CA HIS A 289 23.84 19.32 -6.07
C HIS A 289 22.40 19.09 -5.58
N ASP A 290 22.14 17.99 -4.87
CA ASP A 290 20.82 17.70 -4.31
C ASP A 290 20.38 18.78 -3.32
N VAL A 291 21.27 19.26 -2.45
CA VAL A 291 21.01 20.36 -1.50
C VAL A 291 20.70 21.67 -2.22
N GLU A 292 21.40 22.00 -3.30
CA GLU A 292 21.11 23.19 -4.12
C GLU A 292 19.72 23.12 -4.74
N LEU A 293 19.32 21.95 -5.26
CA LEU A 293 17.98 21.75 -5.80
C LEU A 293 16.90 21.82 -4.71
N ILE A 294 17.13 21.21 -3.54
CA ILE A 294 16.19 21.26 -2.41
C ILE A 294 16.00 22.70 -1.92
N LYS A 295 17.07 23.50 -1.80
CA LYS A 295 16.99 24.90 -1.36
C LYS A 295 16.23 25.80 -2.34
N ASN A 296 16.48 25.65 -3.65
CA ASN A 296 15.95 26.57 -4.66
C ASN A 296 14.59 26.14 -5.24
N ILE A 297 14.37 24.83 -5.40
CA ILE A 297 13.20 24.25 -6.07
C ILE A 297 12.29 23.55 -5.06
N GLY A 298 12.81 23.16 -3.89
CA GLY A 298 12.07 22.37 -2.90
C GLY A 298 12.04 20.87 -3.17
N TYR A 299 12.71 20.41 -4.24
CA TYR A 299 12.71 19.01 -4.68
C TYR A 299 14.02 18.64 -5.39
N CYS A 300 14.42 17.37 -5.28
CA CYS A 300 15.50 16.78 -6.06
C CYS A 300 15.14 15.34 -6.48
N ASN A 301 15.80 14.81 -7.52
CA ASN A 301 15.60 13.43 -7.94
C ASN A 301 16.17 12.46 -6.89
N GLY A 302 15.33 11.57 -6.37
CA GLY A 302 15.73 10.66 -5.30
C GLY A 302 15.63 11.28 -3.90
N ILE A 303 14.80 12.32 -3.72
CA ILE A 303 14.59 12.98 -2.43
C ILE A 303 14.20 12.01 -1.30
N GLU A 304 13.57 10.87 -1.63
CA GLU A 304 13.22 9.84 -0.67
C GLU A 304 14.41 9.26 0.09
N ASN A 305 15.62 9.35 -0.47
CA ASN A 305 16.86 8.95 0.20
C ASN A 305 17.25 9.85 1.38
N TYR A 306 16.59 11.00 1.52
CA TYR A 306 16.75 11.91 2.65
C TYR A 306 15.55 11.87 3.62
N SER A 307 14.56 10.99 3.40
CA SER A 307 13.28 10.96 4.15
C SER A 307 13.45 11.02 5.68
N ARG A 308 14.34 10.19 6.26
CA ARG A 308 14.66 10.24 7.71
C ARG A 308 15.01 11.64 8.19
N LEU A 309 15.83 12.37 7.41
CA LEU A 309 16.32 13.70 7.77
C LEU A 309 15.23 14.77 7.63
N PHE A 310 14.33 14.60 6.66
CA PHE A 310 13.15 15.44 6.48
C PHE A 310 12.15 15.26 7.62
N GLU A 311 11.92 14.03 8.04
CA GLU A 311 10.98 13.69 9.12
C GLU A 311 11.57 13.91 10.51
N GLY A 312 12.90 14.06 10.61
CA GLY A 312 13.59 14.20 11.90
C GLY A 312 13.55 12.94 12.76
N ARG A 313 13.40 11.78 12.13
CA ARG A 313 13.48 10.47 12.77
C ARG A 313 14.90 10.15 13.20
N GLU A 314 15.01 9.35 14.25
CA GLU A 314 16.30 8.86 14.74
C GLU A 314 16.88 7.79 13.79
N GLU A 315 18.20 7.56 13.89
CA GLU A 315 18.85 6.51 13.08
C GLU A 315 18.26 5.13 13.42
N GLY A 316 17.94 4.36 12.37
CA GLY A 316 17.35 3.04 12.52
C GLY A 316 15.85 3.01 12.83
N GLU A 317 15.22 4.15 13.16
CA GLU A 317 13.77 4.23 13.34
C GLU A 317 13.05 3.78 12.04
N PRO A 318 11.91 3.05 12.12
CA PRO A 318 11.15 2.65 10.94
C PRO A 318 10.40 3.85 10.33
N PRO A 319 10.20 3.90 9.00
CA PRO A 319 9.32 4.91 8.40
C PRO A 319 7.86 4.62 8.72
N PHE A 320 7.01 5.64 8.58
CA PHE A 320 5.56 5.44 8.57
C PHE A 320 5.15 4.64 7.34
N THR A 321 4.10 3.85 7.46
CA THR A 321 3.60 2.93 6.45
C THR A 321 2.09 2.92 6.45
N LEU A 322 1.46 2.12 5.58
CA LEU A 322 0.00 1.98 5.59
C LEU A 322 -0.51 1.46 6.94
N LEU A 323 0.26 0.63 7.64
CA LEU A 323 -0.10 0.07 8.94
C LEU A 323 -0.25 1.18 10.00
N ASP A 324 0.57 2.22 9.93
CA ASP A 324 0.50 3.35 10.86
C ASP A 324 -0.77 4.20 10.61
N TYR A 325 -1.29 4.25 9.37
CA TYR A 325 -2.60 4.84 9.09
C TYR A 325 -3.76 4.00 9.68
N PHE A 326 -3.65 2.67 9.70
CA PHE A 326 -4.63 1.83 10.38
C PHE A 326 -4.64 2.09 11.89
N HIS A 327 -3.46 2.11 12.52
CA HIS A 327 -3.33 2.42 13.96
C HIS A 327 -3.78 3.84 14.31
N TYR A 328 -3.56 4.79 13.41
CA TYR A 328 -4.01 6.16 13.60
C TYR A 328 -5.55 6.29 13.53
N SER A 329 -6.17 5.56 12.60
CA SER A 329 -7.61 5.62 12.37
C SER A 329 -8.45 4.79 13.36
N SER A 330 -7.87 3.72 13.90
CA SER A 330 -8.56 2.77 14.78
C SER A 330 -7.62 2.23 15.85
N PRO A 331 -8.09 2.02 17.10
CA PRO A 331 -7.29 1.38 18.14
C PRO A 331 -6.92 -0.06 17.79
N ASP A 332 -7.65 -0.68 16.86
CA ASP A 332 -7.41 -2.04 16.42
C ASP A 332 -7.92 -2.29 15.00
N PHE A 333 -7.30 -3.22 14.29
CA PHE A 333 -7.67 -3.60 12.92
C PHE A 333 -7.25 -5.06 12.65
N LEU A 334 -7.93 -5.71 11.71
CA LEU A 334 -7.63 -7.08 11.31
C LEU A 334 -6.61 -7.07 10.16
N THR A 335 -5.55 -7.87 10.27
CA THR A 335 -4.64 -8.16 9.16
C THR A 335 -4.91 -9.56 8.63
N VAL A 336 -5.28 -9.68 7.36
CA VAL A 336 -5.45 -10.98 6.68
C VAL A 336 -4.24 -11.17 5.76
N ILE A 337 -3.53 -12.28 5.91
CA ILE A 337 -2.43 -12.65 5.02
C ILE A 337 -2.89 -13.77 4.11
N ASP A 338 -3.21 -13.42 2.87
CA ASP A 338 -3.62 -14.38 1.85
C ASP A 338 -2.40 -15.12 1.27
N GLU A 339 -2.56 -16.42 1.02
CA GLU A 339 -1.49 -17.36 0.72
C GLU A 339 -0.27 -17.17 1.62
N SER A 340 -0.51 -17.28 2.93
CA SER A 340 0.46 -16.95 3.99
C SER A 340 1.83 -17.59 3.80
N HIS A 341 1.86 -18.83 3.31
CA HIS A 341 3.08 -19.59 3.09
C HIS A 341 4.07 -18.90 2.14
N VAL A 342 3.56 -18.10 1.19
CA VAL A 342 4.36 -17.25 0.30
C VAL A 342 4.47 -15.83 0.85
N THR A 343 3.35 -15.22 1.23
CA THR A 343 3.28 -13.80 1.55
C THR A 343 4.14 -13.44 2.77
N VAL A 344 4.15 -14.27 3.83
CA VAL A 344 4.99 -14.03 5.02
C VAL A 344 6.48 -14.04 4.65
N SER A 345 6.92 -15.00 3.84
CA SER A 345 8.29 -15.11 3.36
C SER A 345 8.71 -13.89 2.54
N GLN A 346 7.81 -13.39 1.68
CA GLN A 346 8.03 -12.19 0.88
C GLN A 346 8.18 -10.94 1.78
N VAL A 347 7.28 -10.72 2.74
CA VAL A 347 7.33 -9.60 3.70
C VAL A 347 8.69 -9.58 4.41
N ARG A 348 9.19 -10.73 4.85
CA ARG A 348 10.52 -10.86 5.50
C ARG A 348 11.69 -10.50 4.58
N ALA A 349 11.58 -10.82 3.30
CA ALA A 349 12.66 -10.63 2.34
C ALA A 349 12.84 -9.17 1.91
N MET A 350 11.77 -8.36 1.91
CA MET A 350 11.78 -6.99 1.38
C MET A 350 12.87 -6.11 2.01
N TYR A 351 13.01 -6.12 3.35
CA TYR A 351 14.03 -5.34 4.05
C TYR A 351 15.45 -5.79 3.70
N LYS A 352 15.71 -7.09 3.68
CA LYS A 352 17.06 -7.62 3.42
C LYS A 352 17.55 -7.25 2.02
N GLY A 353 16.68 -7.36 1.02
CA GLY A 353 16.98 -6.96 -0.35
C GLY A 353 17.25 -5.46 -0.49
N ASP A 354 16.40 -4.61 0.11
CA ASP A 354 16.59 -3.17 0.09
C ASP A 354 17.88 -2.73 0.80
N ARG A 355 18.14 -3.32 1.98
CA ARG A 355 19.34 -3.03 2.77
C ARG A 355 20.61 -3.36 2.02
N ALA A 356 20.71 -4.56 1.44
CA ALA A 356 21.90 -4.99 0.71
C ALA A 356 22.22 -4.06 -0.48
N ARG A 357 21.18 -3.67 -1.24
CA ARG A 357 21.32 -2.73 -2.36
C ARG A 357 21.83 -1.37 -1.90
N LYS A 358 21.27 -0.82 -0.82
CA LYS A 358 21.64 0.50 -0.31
C LYS A 358 22.98 0.52 0.40
N GLU A 359 23.37 -0.57 1.03
CA GLU A 359 24.68 -0.70 1.66
C GLU A 359 25.79 -0.59 0.63
N SER A 360 25.65 -1.23 -0.54
CA SER A 360 26.57 -1.07 -1.67
C SER A 360 26.66 0.40 -2.14
N LEU A 361 25.52 1.08 -2.29
CA LEU A 361 25.48 2.51 -2.68
C LEU A 361 26.19 3.42 -1.67
N VAL A 362 25.99 3.18 -0.37
CA VAL A 362 26.62 3.96 0.70
C VAL A 362 28.11 3.69 0.78
N GLU A 363 28.51 2.42 0.70
CA GLU A 363 29.92 2.00 0.77
C GLU A 363 30.78 2.63 -0.33
N HIS A 364 30.18 2.80 -1.52
CA HIS A 364 30.79 3.38 -2.70
C HIS A 364 30.44 4.86 -2.90
N GLY A 365 29.92 5.56 -1.88
CA GLY A 365 29.75 7.02 -1.91
C GLY A 365 28.71 7.53 -2.92
N PHE A 366 27.72 6.72 -3.32
CA PHE A 366 26.58 7.18 -4.13
C PHE A 366 25.48 7.81 -3.27
N ARG A 367 25.35 7.41 -2.00
CA ARG A 367 24.34 7.92 -1.07
C ARG A 367 24.90 8.08 0.35
N LEU A 368 24.25 8.93 1.15
CA LEU A 368 24.54 9.08 2.58
C LEU A 368 24.07 7.85 3.38
N PRO A 369 24.64 7.58 4.56
CA PRO A 369 24.20 6.50 5.44
C PRO A 369 22.69 6.53 5.75
N SER A 370 22.11 7.72 5.96
CA SER A 370 20.67 7.95 6.13
C SER A 370 19.77 7.36 5.04
N ALA A 371 20.27 7.16 3.83
CA ALA A 371 19.49 6.55 2.76
C ALA A 371 19.01 5.14 3.10
N LYS A 372 19.72 4.42 3.98
CA LYS A 372 19.36 3.07 4.45
C LYS A 372 18.14 3.06 5.36
N ASP A 373 17.74 4.21 5.91
CA ASP A 373 16.56 4.34 6.77
C ASP A 373 15.28 4.70 5.99
N ASN A 374 15.41 4.92 4.68
CA ASN A 374 14.28 4.90 3.74
C ASN A 374 13.97 3.46 3.30
N ARG A 375 13.42 2.63 4.17
CA ARG A 375 13.38 1.18 3.98
C ARG A 375 11.97 0.64 4.17
N PRO A 376 11.62 -0.53 3.65
CA PRO A 376 10.43 -1.22 4.16
C PRO A 376 10.63 -1.62 5.62
N LEU A 377 9.52 -1.96 6.29
CA LEU A 377 9.56 -2.50 7.64
C LEU A 377 10.38 -3.80 7.69
N GLN A 378 11.09 -3.98 8.79
CA GLN A 378 11.60 -5.27 9.20
C GLN A 378 10.43 -6.15 9.66
N TYR A 379 10.63 -7.46 9.64
CA TYR A 379 9.54 -8.38 10.00
C TYR A 379 9.04 -8.18 11.43
N HIS A 380 9.92 -7.96 12.41
CA HIS A 380 9.49 -7.69 13.79
C HIS A 380 8.69 -6.38 13.90
N GLU A 381 9.08 -5.33 13.17
CA GLU A 381 8.36 -4.06 13.12
C GLU A 381 6.96 -4.21 12.50
N PHE A 382 6.83 -5.10 11.51
CA PHE A 382 5.55 -5.49 10.91
C PHE A 382 4.69 -6.29 11.90
N ASP A 383 5.28 -7.29 12.56
CA ASP A 383 4.60 -8.19 13.50
C ASP A 383 4.04 -7.41 14.71
N GLU A 384 4.83 -6.49 15.27
CA GLU A 384 4.40 -5.61 16.37
C GLU A 384 3.20 -4.73 16.01
N ARG A 385 3.08 -4.36 14.73
CA ARG A 385 1.99 -3.54 14.18
C ARG A 385 0.78 -4.36 13.73
N THR A 386 0.87 -5.68 13.67
CA THR A 386 -0.19 -6.55 13.12
C THR A 386 -0.63 -7.60 14.15
N LYS A 387 -0.92 -7.13 15.37
CA LYS A 387 -1.23 -7.99 16.51
C LYS A 387 -2.46 -8.88 16.32
N LYS A 388 -3.43 -8.46 15.49
CA LYS A 388 -4.57 -9.27 15.08
C LYS A 388 -4.38 -9.75 13.65
N MET A 389 -3.93 -10.99 13.50
CA MET A 389 -3.57 -11.57 12.21
C MET A 389 -4.34 -12.86 11.94
N LEU A 390 -4.86 -12.96 10.72
CA LEU A 390 -5.45 -14.17 10.15
C LEU A 390 -4.60 -14.63 8.98
N TYR A 391 -3.85 -15.71 9.16
CA TYR A 391 -3.20 -16.42 8.07
C TYR A 391 -4.22 -17.23 7.29
N VAL A 392 -4.21 -17.12 5.97
CA VAL A 392 -5.13 -17.84 5.09
C VAL A 392 -4.30 -18.63 4.09
N SER A 393 -4.38 -19.95 4.14
CA SER A 393 -3.71 -20.80 3.15
C SER A 393 -4.27 -22.22 3.09
N ALA A 394 -4.10 -22.87 1.95
CA ALA A 394 -4.31 -24.32 1.84
C ALA A 394 -3.14 -25.12 2.43
N THR A 395 -1.95 -24.52 2.47
CA THR A 395 -0.70 -25.18 2.88
C THR A 395 0.12 -24.26 3.79
N PRO A 396 -0.40 -23.91 4.99
CA PRO A 396 0.35 -23.06 5.93
C PRO A 396 1.67 -23.73 6.31
N ASN A 397 2.77 -22.97 6.40
CA ASN A 397 4.03 -23.53 6.88
C ASN A 397 4.01 -23.69 8.41
N GLU A 398 5.03 -24.38 8.94
CA GLU A 398 5.25 -24.54 10.38
C GLU A 398 5.31 -23.20 11.13
N TYR A 399 5.77 -22.13 10.47
CA TYR A 399 5.83 -20.81 11.08
C TYR A 399 4.42 -20.30 11.44
N GLU A 400 3.49 -20.30 10.49
CA GLU A 400 2.12 -19.82 10.75
C GLU A 400 1.41 -20.69 11.78
N LEU A 401 1.61 -22.01 11.71
CA LEU A 401 1.04 -22.97 12.65
C LEU A 401 1.60 -22.76 14.07
N GLY A 402 2.91 -22.51 14.20
CA GLY A 402 3.56 -22.30 15.50
C GLY A 402 3.24 -20.95 16.15
N GLU A 403 2.92 -19.93 15.36
CA GLU A 403 2.55 -18.59 15.85
C GLU A 403 1.06 -18.45 16.15
N SER A 404 0.23 -19.33 15.59
CA SER A 404 -1.22 -19.25 15.72
C SER A 404 -1.70 -19.87 17.03
N GLU A 405 -2.56 -19.15 17.75
CA GLU A 405 -3.22 -19.67 18.95
C GLU A 405 -4.32 -20.67 18.61
N GLN A 406 -4.82 -20.64 17.36
CA GLN A 406 -5.69 -21.67 16.83
C GLN A 406 -5.53 -21.84 15.32
N VAL A 407 -5.80 -23.07 14.88
CA VAL A 407 -5.95 -23.43 13.47
C VAL A 407 -7.40 -23.84 13.26
N VAL A 408 -8.04 -23.22 12.28
CA VAL A 408 -9.43 -23.48 11.91
C VAL A 408 -9.43 -24.07 10.51
N GLU A 409 -10.01 -25.27 10.37
CA GLU A 409 -10.02 -26.01 9.11
C GLU A 409 -11.27 -25.70 8.28
N GLN A 410 -11.09 -25.65 6.97
CA GLN A 410 -12.15 -25.52 5.97
C GLN A 410 -11.81 -26.43 4.78
N ILE A 411 -12.22 -27.70 4.88
CA ILE A 411 -11.84 -28.77 3.94
C ILE A 411 -13.00 -29.09 3.00
N VAL A 412 -14.24 -29.04 3.50
CA VAL A 412 -15.43 -29.34 2.71
C VAL A 412 -15.79 -28.17 1.80
N ARG A 413 -15.68 -28.40 0.48
CA ARG A 413 -16.09 -27.43 -0.54
C ARG A 413 -17.62 -27.28 -0.57
N PRO A 414 -18.16 -26.06 -0.74
CA PRO A 414 -19.61 -25.86 -0.87
C PRO A 414 -20.26 -26.68 -2.00
N THR A 415 -19.51 -26.96 -3.06
CA THR A 415 -19.95 -27.75 -4.22
C THR A 415 -19.93 -29.27 -3.98
N GLY A 416 -19.33 -29.74 -2.88
CA GLY A 416 -19.13 -31.17 -2.62
C GLY A 416 -17.99 -31.81 -3.43
N LEU A 417 -17.20 -31.02 -4.17
CA LEU A 417 -16.04 -31.52 -4.91
C LEU A 417 -14.99 -32.09 -3.95
N VAL A 418 -14.57 -33.34 -4.20
CA VAL A 418 -13.52 -34.04 -3.45
C VAL A 418 -12.15 -33.76 -4.07
N ASP A 419 -11.08 -33.94 -3.27
CA ASP A 419 -9.72 -33.88 -3.79
C ASP A 419 -9.46 -35.04 -4.78
N PRO A 420 -8.65 -34.81 -5.83
CA PRO A 420 -8.38 -35.82 -6.84
C PRO A 420 -7.54 -36.96 -6.29
N GLU A 421 -7.73 -38.16 -6.85
CA GLU A 421 -6.88 -39.31 -6.58
C GLU A 421 -5.47 -39.09 -7.15
N VAL A 422 -4.44 -39.45 -6.37
CA VAL A 422 -3.03 -39.35 -6.78
C VAL A 422 -2.51 -40.74 -7.13
N VAL A 423 -2.10 -40.92 -8.38
CA VAL A 423 -1.53 -42.18 -8.89
C VAL A 423 -0.03 -42.00 -9.14
N ILE A 424 0.79 -42.87 -8.55
CA ILE A 424 2.26 -42.86 -8.73
C ILE A 424 2.62 -43.91 -9.78
N ARG A 425 3.33 -43.50 -10.85
CA ARG A 425 3.76 -44.37 -11.96
C ARG A 425 5.29 -44.32 -12.15
N PRO A 426 5.92 -45.38 -12.69
CA PRO A 426 7.36 -45.39 -12.98
C PRO A 426 7.78 -44.33 -14.01
N ILE A 427 9.01 -43.85 -13.92
CA ILE A 427 9.57 -42.90 -14.91
C ILE A 427 9.95 -43.63 -16.19
N THR A 428 10.65 -44.75 -16.06
CA THR A 428 11.09 -45.60 -17.16
C THR A 428 10.07 -46.67 -17.45
N GLU A 429 10.02 -47.09 -18.72
CA GLU A 429 9.22 -48.24 -19.14
C GLU A 429 9.52 -49.46 -18.26
N THR A 430 8.45 -50.14 -17.85
CA THR A 430 8.51 -51.42 -17.16
C THR A 430 7.71 -52.44 -17.95
N LYS A 431 7.76 -53.72 -17.59
CA LYS A 431 6.95 -54.75 -18.27
C LYS A 431 5.44 -54.46 -18.23
N GLU A 432 5.00 -53.66 -17.26
CA GLU A 432 3.58 -53.42 -16.96
C GLU A 432 3.14 -51.98 -17.24
N ASN A 433 4.09 -51.04 -17.36
CA ASN A 433 3.79 -49.62 -17.53
C ASN A 433 4.64 -49.01 -18.65
N PRO A 434 4.05 -48.18 -19.51
CA PRO A 434 4.79 -47.42 -20.51
C PRO A 434 5.75 -46.41 -19.86
N SER A 435 6.64 -45.83 -20.65
CA SER A 435 7.47 -44.71 -20.19
C SER A 435 6.60 -43.52 -19.77
N GLN A 436 7.08 -42.67 -18.87
CA GLN A 436 6.33 -41.52 -18.36
C GLN A 436 5.72 -40.64 -19.47
N VAL A 437 6.45 -40.44 -20.58
CA VAL A 437 5.99 -39.57 -21.67
C VAL A 437 4.86 -40.24 -22.46
N ASP A 438 5.01 -41.53 -22.77
CA ASP A 438 4.00 -42.28 -23.52
C ASP A 438 2.72 -42.46 -22.70
N ASP A 439 2.88 -42.69 -21.40
CA ASP A 439 1.80 -42.77 -20.43
C ASP A 439 0.97 -41.47 -20.41
N VAL A 440 1.64 -40.32 -20.25
CA VAL A 440 1.00 -39.01 -20.23
C VAL A 440 0.30 -38.70 -21.56
N ILE A 441 0.91 -39.02 -22.71
CA ILE A 441 0.28 -38.83 -24.02
C ILE A 441 -1.02 -39.65 -24.11
N THR A 442 -0.98 -40.90 -23.64
CA THR A 442 -2.14 -41.80 -23.66
C THR A 442 -3.27 -41.25 -22.77
N GLU A 443 -2.95 -40.79 -21.57
CA GLU A 443 -3.92 -40.18 -20.64
C GLU A 443 -4.51 -38.88 -21.20
N ILE A 444 -3.68 -38.00 -21.80
CA ILE A 444 -4.16 -36.77 -22.45
C ILE A 444 -5.14 -37.11 -23.59
N GLN A 445 -4.79 -38.07 -24.46
CA GLN A 445 -5.69 -38.49 -25.54
C GLN A 445 -6.99 -39.10 -25.01
N ALA A 446 -6.93 -39.85 -23.90
CA ALA A 446 -8.10 -40.40 -23.26
C ALA A 446 -9.01 -39.30 -22.68
N GLN A 447 -8.43 -38.25 -22.10
CA GLN A 447 -9.20 -37.10 -21.62
C GLN A 447 -9.82 -36.29 -22.76
N ILE A 448 -9.08 -36.00 -23.84
CA ILE A 448 -9.63 -35.31 -25.03
C ILE A 448 -10.85 -36.04 -25.60
N LYS A 449 -10.86 -37.37 -25.57
CA LYS A 449 -12.01 -38.18 -26.03
C LYS A 449 -13.24 -38.08 -25.11
N LYS A 450 -13.05 -37.73 -23.83
CA LYS A 450 -14.13 -37.58 -22.85
C LYS A 450 -14.80 -36.20 -22.90
N GLY A 451 -14.16 -35.22 -23.56
CA GLY A 451 -14.60 -33.83 -23.60
C GLY A 451 -13.89 -33.01 -22.53
#